data_AF-A0A1H8TZV0-F1
#
_entry.id   AF-A0A1H8TZV0-F1
#
_cell.length_a   1.000
_cell.length_b   1.000
_cell.length_c   1.000
_cell.angle_alpha   90.00
_cell.angle_beta   90.00
_cell.angle_gamma   90.00
#
_symmetry.space_group_name_H-M   'P 1'
#
loop_
_entity.id
_entity.type
_entity.pdbx_description
1 polymer ?
#
loop_
_entity_poly.entity_id
_entity_poly.type
_entity_poly.pdbx_seq_one_letter_code
_entity_poly.pdbx_strand_id
1 'polypeptide(L)'
;MADLDPGKYARPERERRFLLAVPPATGPVVTRRITDRYLTGTRMRLRAMELPGAEPVFKLTQKIPAERPGPVQGLITTVYLSAAEYEVFAALPARVLRKVRHSVPPLGVDVFGPPLDGLVLAEAEFDSDEEATAFAVPSLAVAEVTADPRFTGGRLAAATPSELREWLAGFGIAPP
;
A
#
# COMPACT_ATOMS: atom_id res chain seq x y z
N MET A 1 -14.64 8.51 27.93
CA MET A 1 -13.94 7.78 26.85
C MET A 1 -12.57 7.42 27.40
N ALA A 2 -12.15 6.15 27.36
CA ALA A 2 -10.82 5.79 27.85
C ALA A 2 -9.76 6.56 27.04
N ASP A 3 -8.78 7.14 27.74
CA ASP A 3 -7.65 7.82 27.12
C ASP A 3 -6.72 6.76 26.54
N LEU A 4 -6.94 6.42 25.28
CA LEU A 4 -6.14 5.44 24.57
C LEU A 4 -4.87 6.13 24.09
N ASP A 5 -3.72 5.77 24.65
CA ASP A 5 -2.41 6.15 24.09
C ASP A 5 -2.19 5.34 22.79
N PRO A 6 -2.29 5.97 21.60
CA PRO A 6 -2.14 5.28 20.34
C PRO A 6 -0.68 4.85 20.07
N GLY A 7 0.29 5.40 20.81
CA GLY A 7 1.73 5.22 20.57
C GLY A 7 2.35 3.98 21.24
N LYS A 8 1.75 3.44 22.30
CA LYS A 8 2.37 2.40 23.15
C LYS A 8 2.94 1.19 22.39
N TYR A 9 2.27 0.76 21.33
CA TYR A 9 2.68 -0.40 20.51
C TYR A 9 2.86 -0.07 19.03
N ALA A 10 2.62 1.18 18.65
CA ALA A 10 2.67 1.60 17.26
C ALA A 10 4.04 2.15 16.90
N ARG A 11 4.44 1.98 15.65
CA ARG A 11 5.67 2.56 15.10
C ARG A 11 5.33 3.62 14.05
N PRO A 12 6.15 4.67 13.87
CA PRO A 12 6.03 5.55 12.72
C PRO A 12 6.20 4.76 11.42
N GLU A 13 5.28 4.90 10.48
CA GLU A 13 5.42 4.41 9.11
C GLU A 13 6.03 5.52 8.25
N ARG A 14 7.21 5.26 7.70
CA ARG A 14 7.92 6.19 6.80
C ARG A 14 7.95 5.59 5.41
N GLU A 15 7.27 6.22 4.48
CA GLU A 15 7.11 5.73 3.12
C GLU A 15 7.03 6.89 2.14
N ARG A 16 7.66 6.73 0.97
CA ARG A 16 7.42 7.57 -0.20
C ARG A 16 6.84 6.73 -1.33
N ARG A 17 5.87 7.30 -2.04
CA ARG A 17 5.12 6.63 -3.10
C ARG A 17 5.26 7.38 -4.41
N PHE A 18 5.52 6.64 -5.47
CA PHE A 18 5.75 7.17 -6.81
C PHE A 18 4.82 6.49 -7.81
N LEU A 19 4.14 7.30 -8.62
CA LEU A 19 3.33 6.83 -9.73
C LEU A 19 4.23 6.49 -10.92
N LEU A 20 4.09 5.30 -11.47
CA LEU A 20 4.80 4.88 -12.67
C LEU A 20 3.83 4.75 -13.84
N ALA A 21 4.29 5.03 -15.06
CA ALA A 21 3.51 4.77 -16.27
C ALA A 21 3.40 3.27 -16.58
N VAL A 22 4.47 2.52 -16.31
CA VAL A 22 4.58 1.08 -16.55
C VAL A 22 5.45 0.43 -15.47
N PRO A 23 5.34 -0.89 -15.23
CA PRO A 23 6.27 -1.60 -14.36
C PRO A 23 7.71 -1.51 -14.89
N PRO A 24 8.73 -1.53 -14.02
CA PRO A 24 10.13 -1.58 -14.46
C PRO A 24 10.40 -2.76 -15.39
N ALA A 25 11.24 -2.55 -16.41
CA ALA A 25 11.67 -3.61 -17.32
C ALA A 25 12.61 -4.63 -16.65
N THR A 26 13.31 -4.21 -15.59
CA THR A 26 14.15 -5.11 -14.79
C THR A 26 13.30 -6.10 -14.03
N GLY A 27 13.65 -7.39 -14.13
CA GLY A 27 12.94 -8.46 -13.45
C GLY A 27 13.01 -8.30 -11.93
N PRO A 28 11.91 -8.57 -11.20
CA PRO A 28 11.91 -8.50 -9.75
C PRO A 28 12.71 -9.63 -9.12
N VAL A 29 13.31 -9.35 -7.96
CA VAL A 29 13.96 -10.38 -7.12
C VAL A 29 12.92 -11.37 -6.60
N VAL A 30 11.73 -10.87 -6.27
CA VAL A 30 10.62 -11.68 -5.79
C VAL A 30 9.29 -11.04 -6.16
N THR A 31 8.31 -11.87 -6.50
CA THR A 31 6.94 -11.43 -6.81
C THR A 31 5.96 -12.07 -5.84
N ARG A 32 5.05 -11.26 -5.28
CA ARG A 32 3.99 -11.72 -4.36
C ARG A 32 2.63 -11.26 -4.84
N ARG A 33 1.62 -12.12 -4.74
CA ARG A 33 0.22 -11.69 -4.85
C ARG A 33 -0.23 -11.21 -3.47
N ILE A 34 -0.84 -10.03 -3.43
CA ILE A 34 -1.30 -9.42 -2.19
C ILE A 34 -2.78 -9.13 -2.32
N THR A 35 -3.55 -9.60 -1.34
CA THR A 35 -4.96 -9.23 -1.15
C THR A 35 -5.08 -8.47 0.15
N ASP A 36 -5.50 -7.21 0.05
CA ASP A 36 -5.80 -6.35 1.18
C ASP A 36 -7.31 -6.22 1.35
N ARG A 37 -7.79 -6.41 2.57
CA ARG A 37 -9.17 -6.19 3.00
C ARG A 37 -9.17 -5.04 4.00
N TYR A 38 -9.67 -3.89 3.58
CA TYR A 38 -9.88 -2.72 4.44
C TYR A 38 -11.21 -2.88 5.16
N LEU A 39 -11.16 -3.21 6.45
CA LEU A 39 -12.34 -3.61 7.23
C LEU A 39 -13.26 -2.41 7.48
N THR A 40 -14.52 -2.54 7.07
CA THR A 40 -15.50 -1.46 7.06
C THR A 40 -15.71 -0.87 8.46
N GLY A 41 -15.72 0.47 8.56
CA GLY A 41 -15.95 1.17 9.83
C GLY A 41 -14.74 1.16 10.78
N THR A 42 -13.57 0.70 10.32
CA THR A 42 -12.36 0.61 11.14
C THR A 42 -11.16 1.24 10.44
N ARG A 43 -10.05 1.35 11.19
CA ARG A 43 -8.71 1.70 10.68
C ARG A 43 -7.86 0.46 10.36
N MET A 44 -8.49 -0.72 10.30
CA MET A 44 -7.78 -1.98 10.17
C MET A 44 -7.76 -2.50 8.73
N ARG A 45 -6.63 -3.11 8.38
CA ARG A 45 -6.41 -3.81 7.12
C ARG A 45 -5.98 -5.23 7.43
N LEU A 46 -6.74 -6.20 6.94
CA LEU A 46 -6.36 -7.61 6.91
C LEU A 46 -5.66 -7.89 5.58
N ARG A 47 -4.47 -8.48 5.60
CA ARG A 47 -3.65 -8.75 4.41
C ARG A 47 -3.33 -10.23 4.30
N ALA A 48 -3.48 -10.78 3.11
CA ALA A 48 -2.88 -12.06 2.70
C ALA A 48 -1.78 -11.79 1.67
N MET A 49 -0.63 -12.44 1.84
CA MET A 49 0.51 -12.37 0.93
C MET A 49 0.88 -13.77 0.47
N GLU A 50 0.77 -14.03 -0.81
CA GLU A 50 1.08 -15.32 -1.42
C GLU A 50 2.37 -15.22 -2.23
N LEU A 51 3.30 -16.12 -1.96
CA LEU A 51 4.53 -16.32 -2.71
C LEU A 51 4.45 -17.71 -3.36
N PRO A 52 4.68 -17.86 -4.69
CA PRO A 52 4.64 -19.17 -5.31
C PRO A 52 5.60 -20.16 -4.64
N GLY A 53 5.07 -21.33 -4.26
CA GLY A 53 5.85 -22.39 -3.61
C GLY A 53 6.09 -22.19 -2.10
N ALA A 54 5.45 -21.22 -1.45
CA ALA A 54 5.53 -21.00 -0.02
C ALA A 54 4.14 -20.84 0.62
N GLU A 55 4.07 -21.09 1.94
CA GLU A 55 2.86 -20.84 2.71
C GLU A 55 2.49 -19.34 2.71
N PRO A 56 1.19 -18.98 2.61
CA PRO A 56 0.76 -17.60 2.69
C PRO A 56 1.09 -16.95 4.04
N VAL A 57 1.39 -15.65 4.00
CA VAL A 57 1.60 -14.84 5.20
C VAL A 57 0.40 -13.93 5.43
N PHE A 58 -0.17 -14.00 6.63
CA PHE A 58 -1.33 -13.22 7.03
C PHE A 58 -1.00 -12.15 8.07
N LYS A 59 -1.59 -10.96 7.93
CA LYS A 59 -1.36 -9.82 8.83
C LYS A 59 -2.65 -9.07 9.12
N LEU A 60 -2.87 -8.67 10.37
CA LEU A 60 -3.82 -7.63 10.74
C LEU A 60 -3.05 -6.36 11.11
N THR A 61 -3.35 -5.26 10.43
CA THR A 61 -2.66 -3.98 10.62
C THR A 61 -3.66 -2.89 10.98
N GLN A 62 -3.39 -2.11 12.03
CA GLN A 62 -4.06 -0.82 12.26
C GLN A 62 -3.18 0.32 11.74
N LYS A 63 -3.77 1.26 11.00
CA LYS A 63 -3.11 2.48 10.55
C LYS A 63 -3.77 3.72 11.13
N ILE A 64 -3.00 4.55 11.82
CA ILE A 64 -3.46 5.85 12.34
C ILE A 64 -2.73 6.92 11.51
N PRO A 65 -3.43 7.61 10.59
CA PRO A 65 -2.79 8.60 9.72
C PRO A 65 -2.11 9.72 10.50
N ALA A 66 -1.00 10.22 9.96
CA ALA A 66 -0.39 11.47 10.43
C ALA A 66 -1.34 12.65 10.17
N GLU A 67 -1.22 13.70 10.99
CA GLU A 67 -2.00 14.94 10.82
C GLU A 67 -1.57 15.73 9.58
N ARG A 68 -0.31 15.61 9.18
CA ARG A 68 0.27 16.33 8.06
C ARG A 68 0.73 15.36 6.97
N PRO A 69 0.50 15.69 5.69
CA PRO A 69 1.06 14.92 4.59
C PRO A 69 2.59 14.97 4.58
N GLY A 70 3.23 13.92 4.10
CA GLY A 70 4.69 13.83 3.98
C GLY A 70 5.15 12.37 4.05
N PRO A 71 6.47 12.12 4.13
CA PRO A 71 7.00 10.75 4.19
C PRO A 71 6.58 9.98 5.44
N VAL A 72 6.37 10.66 6.58
CA VAL A 72 5.78 10.05 7.77
C VAL A 72 4.27 9.93 7.55
N GLN A 73 3.80 8.73 7.24
CA GLN A 73 2.41 8.45 6.90
C GLN A 73 1.50 8.34 8.14
N GLY A 74 2.09 8.12 9.32
CA GLY A 74 1.38 7.98 10.58
C GLY A 74 1.95 6.88 11.45
N LEU A 75 1.11 6.29 12.31
CA LEU A 75 1.44 5.18 13.17
C LEU A 75 0.86 3.86 12.64
N ILE A 76 1.66 2.80 12.70
CA ILE A 76 1.28 1.46 12.27
C ILE A 76 1.52 0.45 13.39
N THR A 77 0.53 -0.43 13.61
CA THR A 77 0.64 -1.61 14.47
C THR A 77 0.25 -2.83 13.65
N THR A 78 1.11 -3.84 13.60
CA THR A 78 0.86 -5.07 12.83
C THR A 78 1.04 -6.31 13.68
N VAL A 79 0.10 -7.24 13.55
CA VAL A 79 0.16 -8.58 14.14
C VAL A 79 0.12 -9.61 13.02
N TYR A 80 0.97 -10.63 13.11
CA TYR A 80 0.95 -11.78 12.21
C TYR A 80 -0.10 -12.78 12.68
N LEU A 81 -0.81 -13.38 11.73
CA LEU A 81 -1.92 -14.29 12.03
C LEU A 81 -1.59 -15.70 11.52
N SER A 82 -2.11 -16.68 12.23
CA SER A 82 -2.35 -18.02 11.69
C SER A 82 -3.46 -17.97 10.62
N ALA A 83 -3.58 -19.05 9.83
CA ALA A 83 -4.67 -19.20 8.88
C ALA A 83 -6.05 -19.17 9.55
N ALA A 84 -6.21 -19.83 10.71
CA ALA A 84 -7.47 -19.85 11.45
C ALA A 84 -7.88 -18.46 11.95
N GLU A 85 -6.94 -17.67 12.48
CA GLU A 85 -7.20 -16.28 12.87
C GLU A 85 -7.56 -15.41 11.68
N TYR A 86 -6.88 -15.59 10.53
CA TYR A 86 -7.20 -14.88 9.30
C TYR A 86 -8.65 -15.09 8.88
N GLU A 87 -9.14 -16.34 8.87
CA GLU A 87 -10.51 -16.67 8.46
C GLU A 87 -11.57 -15.99 9.34
N VAL A 88 -11.32 -15.88 10.65
CA VAL A 88 -12.22 -15.16 11.57
C VAL A 88 -12.36 -13.69 11.16
N PHE A 89 -11.26 -13.00 10.88
CA PHE A 89 -11.32 -11.60 10.44
C PHE A 89 -11.80 -11.46 8.99
N ALA A 90 -11.57 -12.46 8.15
CA ALA A 90 -11.99 -12.45 6.75
C ALA A 90 -13.52 -12.44 6.60
N ALA A 91 -14.25 -12.97 7.58
CA ALA A 91 -15.72 -12.92 7.63
C ALA A 91 -16.27 -11.48 7.80
N LEU A 92 -15.46 -10.52 8.24
CA LEU A 92 -15.88 -9.14 8.41
C LEU A 92 -16.06 -8.42 7.05
N PRO A 93 -17.04 -7.50 6.94
CA PRO A 93 -17.23 -6.72 5.73
C PRO A 93 -16.01 -5.84 5.45
N ALA A 94 -15.57 -5.82 4.19
CA ALA A 94 -14.38 -5.09 3.80
C ALA A 94 -14.43 -4.64 2.34
N ARG A 95 -13.67 -3.60 2.03
CA ARG A 95 -13.29 -3.25 0.65
C ARG A 95 -12.01 -4.00 0.30
N VAL A 96 -11.99 -4.63 -0.87
CA VAL A 96 -10.88 -5.51 -1.28
C VAL A 96 -10.04 -4.85 -2.35
N LEU A 97 -8.73 -4.86 -2.14
CA LEU A 97 -7.72 -4.36 -3.08
C LEU A 97 -6.75 -5.49 -3.40
N ARG A 98 -6.51 -5.74 -4.69
CA ARG A 98 -5.62 -6.81 -5.16
C ARG A 98 -4.49 -6.22 -5.97
N LYS A 99 -3.29 -6.73 -5.74
CA LYS A 99 -2.08 -6.30 -6.44
C LYS A 99 -1.05 -7.41 -6.51
N VAL A 100 -0.15 -7.29 -7.46
CA VAL A 100 1.09 -8.05 -7.54
C VAL A 100 2.22 -7.12 -7.12
N ARG A 101 2.94 -7.46 -6.05
CA ARG A 101 4.11 -6.72 -5.60
C ARG A 101 5.38 -7.36 -6.14
N HIS A 102 6.07 -6.61 -6.99
CA HIS A 102 7.40 -6.87 -7.51
C HIS A 102 8.44 -6.20 -6.60
N SER A 103 9.35 -6.99 -6.02
CA SER A 103 10.47 -6.43 -5.25
C SER A 103 11.61 -6.08 -6.21
N VAL A 104 11.87 -4.78 -6.34
CA VAL A 104 12.93 -4.20 -7.17
C VAL A 104 13.73 -3.26 -6.27
N PRO A 105 14.62 -3.78 -5.39
CA PRO A 105 15.25 -2.98 -4.35
C PRO A 105 15.91 -1.70 -4.89
N PRO A 106 15.73 -0.54 -4.23
CA PRO A 106 15.08 -0.36 -2.92
C PRO A 106 13.54 -0.26 -2.95
N LEU A 107 12.91 -0.46 -4.11
CA LEU A 107 11.47 -0.27 -4.31
C LEU A 107 10.67 -1.57 -4.18
N GLY A 108 9.45 -1.45 -3.65
CA GLY A 108 8.36 -2.38 -3.90
C GLY A 108 7.44 -1.79 -4.97
N VAL A 109 7.35 -2.43 -6.14
CA VAL A 109 6.47 -1.99 -7.23
C VAL A 109 5.20 -2.82 -7.22
N ASP A 110 4.06 -2.17 -7.00
CA ASP A 110 2.74 -2.75 -7.06
C ASP A 110 2.10 -2.53 -8.42
N VAL A 111 1.67 -3.63 -9.04
CA VAL A 111 0.80 -3.64 -10.21
C VAL A 111 -0.59 -4.05 -9.75
N PHE A 112 -1.56 -3.16 -9.88
CA PHE A 112 -2.91 -3.39 -9.40
C PHE A 112 -3.72 -4.16 -10.44
N GLY A 113 -4.57 -5.07 -9.94
CA GLY A 113 -5.53 -5.80 -10.78
C GLY A 113 -6.90 -5.12 -10.79
N PRO A 114 -7.92 -5.77 -11.39
CA PRO A 114 -9.26 -5.20 -11.48
C PRO A 114 -9.84 -4.85 -10.10
N PRO A 115 -10.56 -3.72 -9.97
CA PRO A 115 -10.98 -2.79 -11.04
C PRO A 115 -9.95 -1.70 -11.38
N LEU A 116 -8.71 -1.81 -10.89
CA LEU A 116 -7.68 -0.78 -10.98
C LEU A 116 -6.54 -1.16 -11.94
N ASP A 117 -6.85 -1.96 -12.97
CA ASP A 117 -5.88 -2.32 -14.00
C ASP A 117 -5.24 -1.05 -14.59
N GLY A 118 -3.93 -1.13 -14.84
CA GLY A 118 -3.12 -0.02 -15.35
C GLY A 118 -2.51 0.88 -14.27
N LEU A 119 -2.96 0.81 -13.01
CA LEU A 119 -2.27 1.51 -11.92
C LEU A 119 -0.98 0.79 -11.54
N VAL A 120 0.13 1.53 -11.51
CA VAL A 120 1.43 1.05 -11.03
C VAL A 120 2.00 2.04 -10.02
N LEU A 121 2.31 1.57 -8.82
CA LEU A 121 2.89 2.38 -7.75
C LEU A 121 4.22 1.76 -7.28
N ALA A 122 5.27 2.55 -7.21
CA ALA A 122 6.48 2.20 -6.48
C ALA A 122 6.44 2.80 -5.08
N GLU A 123 6.80 2.00 -4.08
CA GLU A 123 6.92 2.43 -2.69
C GLU A 123 8.37 2.18 -2.21
N ALA A 124 8.92 3.14 -1.48
CA ALA A 124 10.14 3.02 -0.70
C ALA A 124 9.80 3.20 0.78
N GLU A 125 10.22 2.28 1.64
CA GLU A 125 10.06 2.33 3.09
C GLU A 125 11.39 2.72 3.74
N PHE A 126 11.36 3.46 4.85
CA PHE A 126 12.55 4.03 5.50
C PHE A 126 12.55 3.80 7.01
N ASP A 127 13.74 3.69 7.61
CA ASP A 127 13.87 3.57 9.06
C ASP A 127 13.98 4.94 9.75
N SER A 128 14.41 5.97 9.01
CA SER A 128 14.61 7.34 9.51
C SER A 128 14.04 8.44 8.59
N ASP A 129 13.83 9.64 9.15
CA ASP A 129 13.36 10.80 8.39
C ASP A 129 14.47 11.32 7.44
N GLU A 130 15.73 11.18 7.87
CA GLU A 130 16.92 11.54 7.10
C GLU A 130 17.04 10.70 5.82
N GLU A 131 16.86 9.37 5.93
CA GLU A 131 16.84 8.47 4.77
C GLU A 131 15.72 8.82 3.80
N ALA A 132 14.50 9.05 4.31
CA ALA A 132 13.36 9.41 3.49
C ALA A 132 13.59 10.72 2.71
N THR A 133 14.23 11.70 3.37
CA THR A 133 14.58 13.00 2.79
C THR A 133 15.70 12.88 1.75
N ALA A 134 16.73 12.07 2.03
CA ALA A 134 17.87 11.88 1.14
C ALA A 134 17.56 11.00 -0.07
N PHE A 135 16.46 10.24 -0.06
CA PHE A 135 16.11 9.32 -1.13
C PHE A 135 15.88 10.04 -2.47
N ALA A 136 16.61 9.64 -3.50
CA ALA A 136 16.44 10.20 -4.83
C ALA A 136 15.12 9.71 -5.46
N VAL A 137 14.39 10.61 -6.12
CA VAL A 137 13.20 10.23 -6.90
C VAL A 137 13.62 9.24 -7.99
N PRO A 138 12.96 8.07 -8.12
CA PRO A 138 13.28 7.12 -9.17
C PRO A 138 13.09 7.75 -10.56
N SER A 139 14.02 7.54 -11.49
CA SER A 139 13.95 8.11 -12.84
C SER A 139 12.73 7.65 -13.66
N LEU A 140 12.15 6.51 -13.30
CA LEU A 140 10.93 5.96 -13.90
C LEU A 140 9.64 6.61 -13.35
N ALA A 141 9.74 7.38 -12.26
CA ALA A 141 8.57 8.02 -11.65
C ALA A 141 8.01 9.11 -12.56
N VAL A 142 6.71 9.03 -12.83
CA VAL A 142 5.94 10.11 -13.48
C VAL A 142 5.70 11.24 -12.47
N ALA A 143 5.33 10.87 -11.25
CA ALA A 143 5.10 11.81 -10.16
C ALA A 143 5.37 11.15 -8.81
N GLU A 144 5.80 11.94 -7.83
CA GLU A 144 5.70 11.55 -6.43
C GLU A 144 4.29 11.84 -5.92
N VAL A 145 3.62 10.81 -5.44
CA VAL A 145 2.22 10.85 -4.94
C VAL A 145 2.14 10.55 -3.44
N THR A 146 3.26 10.69 -2.73
CA THR A 146 3.37 10.46 -1.27
C THR A 146 2.32 11.22 -0.47
N ALA A 147 2.08 12.49 -0.81
CA ALA A 147 1.13 13.36 -0.12
C ALA A 147 -0.29 13.33 -0.72
N ASP A 148 -0.53 12.57 -1.78
CA ASP A 148 -1.81 12.57 -2.48
C ASP A 148 -2.76 11.51 -1.89
N PRO A 149 -3.86 11.92 -1.25
CA PRO A 149 -4.79 11.00 -0.60
C PRO A 149 -5.46 10.03 -1.59
N ARG A 150 -5.52 10.36 -2.88
CA ARG A 150 -6.10 9.51 -3.94
C ARG A 150 -5.38 8.17 -4.05
N PHE A 151 -4.08 8.16 -3.81
CA PHE A 151 -3.22 6.98 -3.97
C PHE A 151 -2.97 6.22 -2.67
N THR A 152 -3.68 6.55 -1.58
CA THR A 152 -3.65 5.73 -0.36
C THR A 152 -4.42 4.43 -0.58
N GLY A 153 -3.93 3.32 -0.03
CA GLY A 153 -4.56 2.02 -0.26
C GLY A 153 -6.04 1.95 0.18
N GLY A 154 -6.42 2.68 1.24
CA GLY A 154 -7.83 2.78 1.65
C GLY A 154 -8.70 3.50 0.63
N ARG A 155 -8.20 4.57 0.00
CA ARG A 155 -8.92 5.28 -1.07
C ARG A 155 -8.98 4.45 -2.35
N LEU A 156 -7.90 3.77 -2.71
CA LEU A 156 -7.82 2.86 -3.86
C LEU A 156 -8.81 1.70 -3.72
N ALA A 157 -8.93 1.09 -2.54
CA ALA A 157 -9.91 0.02 -2.29
C ALA A 157 -11.37 0.45 -2.51
N ALA A 158 -11.65 1.76 -2.51
CA ALA A 158 -12.97 2.33 -2.77
C ALA A 158 -13.09 2.98 -4.17
N ALA A 159 -12.01 3.03 -4.95
CA ALA A 159 -11.98 3.71 -6.22
C ALA A 159 -12.69 2.90 -7.32
N THR A 160 -13.35 3.64 -8.20
CA THR A 160 -13.97 3.10 -9.42
C THR A 160 -12.99 3.17 -10.60
N PRO A 161 -13.21 2.37 -11.67
CA PRO A 161 -12.43 2.50 -12.89
C PRO A 161 -12.46 3.91 -13.48
N SER A 162 -13.62 4.60 -13.46
CA SER A 162 -13.74 5.96 -14.00
C SER A 162 -12.90 6.97 -13.22
N GLU A 163 -12.94 6.92 -11.89
CA GLU A 163 -12.10 7.78 -11.06
C GLU A 163 -10.61 7.53 -11.31
N LEU A 164 -10.20 6.25 -11.41
CA LEU A 164 -8.81 5.92 -11.69
C LEU A 164 -8.37 6.52 -13.03
N ARG A 165 -9.17 6.35 -14.10
CA ARG A 165 -8.86 6.90 -15.41
C ARG A 165 -8.70 8.42 -15.38
N GLU A 166 -9.59 9.11 -14.67
CA GLU A 166 -9.51 10.56 -14.50
C GLU A 166 -8.24 10.97 -13.75
N TRP A 167 -7.87 10.27 -12.68
CA TRP A 167 -6.67 10.57 -11.93
C TRP A 167 -5.40 10.35 -12.76
N LEU A 168 -5.30 9.22 -13.47
CA LEU A 168 -4.15 8.89 -14.31
C LEU A 168 -4.00 9.87 -15.49
N ALA A 169 -5.11 10.28 -16.11
CA ALA A 169 -5.11 11.29 -17.16
C ALA A 169 -4.54 12.64 -16.67
N GLY A 170 -4.81 13.02 -15.42
CA GLY A 170 -4.22 14.20 -14.78
C GLY A 170 -2.69 14.17 -14.65
N PHE A 171 -2.08 12.98 -14.76
CA PHE A 171 -0.62 12.78 -14.80
C PHE A 171 -0.10 12.45 -16.20
N GLY A 172 -0.94 12.55 -17.25
CA GLY A 172 -0.55 12.21 -18.62
C GLY A 172 -0.39 10.72 -18.88
N ILE A 173 -0.87 9.85 -17.98
CA ILE A 173 -0.86 8.40 -18.18
C ILE A 173 -2.16 8.02 -18.88
N ALA A 174 -2.03 7.46 -20.09
CA ALA A 174 -3.18 6.95 -20.82
C ALA A 174 -3.78 5.77 -20.04
N PRO A 175 -5.09 5.80 -19.75
CA PRO A 175 -5.74 4.64 -19.14
C PRO A 175 -5.68 3.45 -20.11
N PRO A 176 -5.60 2.21 -19.59
CA PRO A 176 -5.72 1.01 -20.42
C PRO A 176 -7.08 0.91 -21.11
#